data_AF-A0A962DIL6-F1
#
_entry.id   AF-A0A962DIL6-F1
#
_cell.length_a   1.000
_cell.length_b   1.000
_cell.length_c   1.000
_cell.angle_alpha   90.00
_cell.angle_beta   90.00
_cell.angle_gamma   90.00
#
_symmetry.space_group_name_H-M   'P 1'
#
loop_
_entity.id
_entity.type
_entity.pdbx_description
1 polymer ?
#
loop_
_entity_poly.entity_id
_entity_poly.type
_entity_poly.pdbx_seq_one_letter_code
_entity_poly.pdbx_strand_id
1 'polypeptide(L)' 'MKRSGLNCLVCIIAILLIRVSAVNAAERAQVQAVRLAEQGDATRIELRLSRSADFKMFMLTRPDRVVLDISAAA' A
#
# COMPACT_ATOMS: atom_id res chain seq x y z
N MET A 1 17.89 44.16 15.50
CA MET A 1 18.38 43.10 14.57
C MET A 1 17.96 41.66 14.97
N LYS A 2 16.85 41.43 15.70
CA LYS A 2 16.43 40.07 16.17
C LYS A 2 15.26 39.43 15.40
N ARG A 3 14.50 40.20 14.62
CA ARG A 3 13.30 39.73 13.90
C ARG A 3 13.63 38.85 12.68
N SER A 4 14.77 39.07 12.04
CA SER A 4 15.21 38.32 10.86
C SER A 4 15.58 36.86 11.17
N GLY A 5 16.20 36.61 12.34
CA GLY A 5 16.53 35.25 12.79
C GLY A 5 15.30 34.46 13.22
N LEU A 6 14.32 35.13 13.83
CA LEU A 6 13.06 34.50 14.23
C LEU A 6 12.23 34.08 13.00
N ASN A 7 12.16 34.92 11.97
CA ASN A 7 11.48 34.57 10.72
C ASN A 7 12.15 33.41 9.98
N CYS A 8 13.49 33.35 10.00
CA CYS A 8 14.24 32.22 9.43
C CYS A 8 13.93 30.90 10.15
N LEU A 9 13.92 30.93 11.50
CA LEU A 9 13.61 29.75 12.31
C LEU A 9 12.17 29.24 12.07
N VAL A 10 11.21 30.16 11.97
CA VAL A 10 9.81 29.81 11.67
C VAL A 10 9.67 29.15 10.30
N CYS A 11 10.38 29.65 9.28
CA CYS A 11 10.39 29.03 7.95
C CYS A 11 10.98 27.61 7.98
N ILE A 12 12.08 27.39 8.72
CA ILE A 12 12.71 26.07 8.83
C ILE A 12 11.77 25.07 9.51
N ILE A 13 11.13 25.48 10.61
CA ILE A 13 10.17 24.65 11.33
C ILE A 13 8.95 24.33 10.45
N ALA A 14 8.41 25.31 9.72
CA ALA A 14 7.30 25.11 8.81
C ALA A 14 7.64 24.10 7.69
N ILE A 15 8.84 24.19 7.12
CA ILE A 15 9.31 23.25 6.08
C ILE A 15 9.47 21.84 6.66
N LEU A 16 10.01 21.71 7.87
CA LEU A 16 10.15 20.41 8.56
C LEU A 16 8.78 19.77 8.84
N LEU A 17 7.80 20.55 9.30
CA LEU A 17 6.45 20.04 9.60
C LEU A 17 5.69 19.58 8.34
N ILE A 18 5.88 20.26 7.20
CA ILE A 18 5.31 19.85 5.91
C ILE A 18 5.91 18.52 5.42
N ARG A 19 7.21 18.29 5.64
CA ARG A 19 7.88 17.04 5.23
C ARG A 19 7.40 15.81 6.00
N VAL A 20 7.06 15.96 7.28
CA VAL A 20 6.51 14.86 8.10
C VAL A 20 5.16 14.37 7.58
N SER A 21 4.34 15.26 7.01
CA SER A 21 3.01 14.90 6.50
C SER A 21 3.05 14.13 5.17
N ALA A 22 4.11 14.29 4.38
CA ALA A 22 4.24 13.66 3.07
C ALA A 22 4.73 12.20 3.11
N VAL A 23 5.30 11.75 4.23
CA VAL A 23 5.78 10.37 4.40
C VAL A 23 4.61 9.38 4.60
N ASN A 24 3.43 9.88 4.98
CA ASN A 24 2.23 9.07 5.17
C ASN A 24 1.31 9.03 3.96
N ALA A 25 1.80 9.40 2.76
CA ALA A 25 1.12 8.98 1.54
C ALA A 25 1.16 7.45 1.53
N ALA A 26 0.08 6.82 1.96
CA ALA A 26 -0.03 5.38 2.13
C ALA A 26 0.27 4.71 0.79
N GLU A 27 1.52 4.27 0.64
CA GLU A 27 1.98 3.59 -0.56
C GLU A 27 1.12 2.34 -0.75
N ARG A 28 0.47 2.25 -1.90
CA ARG A 28 -0.43 1.16 -2.24
C ARG A 28 0.35 -0.14 -2.36
N ALA A 29 -0.24 -1.25 -1.91
CA ALA A 29 0.38 -2.56 -2.10
C ALA A 29 0.38 -2.90 -3.60
N GLN A 30 1.49 -3.38 -4.13
CA GLN A 30 1.58 -3.75 -5.54
C GLN A 30 1.74 -5.25 -5.68
N VAL A 31 1.03 -5.85 -6.64
CA VAL A 31 1.24 -7.26 -6.99
C VAL A 31 2.52 -7.36 -7.80
N GLN A 32 3.56 -7.93 -7.20
CA GLN A 32 4.88 -8.08 -7.81
C GLN A 32 5.00 -9.36 -8.62
N ALA A 33 4.30 -10.42 -8.22
CA ALA A 33 4.28 -11.69 -8.93
C ALA A 33 3.03 -12.49 -8.60
N VAL A 34 2.59 -13.28 -9.58
CA VAL A 34 1.55 -14.30 -9.43
C VAL A 34 2.18 -15.64 -9.78
N ARG A 35 2.07 -16.62 -8.88
CA ARG A 35 2.56 -17.98 -9.11
C ARG A 35 1.43 -18.96 -8.95
N LEU A 36 1.37 -19.92 -9.87
CA LEU A 36 0.47 -21.05 -9.78
C LEU A 36 1.31 -22.32 -9.60
N ALA A 37 0.85 -23.18 -8.72
CA ALA A 37 1.40 -24.51 -8.53
C ALA A 37 0.26 -25.49 -8.30
N GLU A 38 0.43 -26.72 -8.75
CA GLU A 38 -0.44 -27.82 -8.33
C GLU A 38 -0.07 -28.24 -6.91
N GLN A 39 -1.08 -28.55 -6.11
CA GLN A 39 -0.93 -29.02 -4.74
C GLN A 39 -1.96 -30.13 -4.49
N GLY A 40 -1.60 -31.36 -4.88
CA GLY A 40 -2.54 -32.48 -4.92
C GLY A 40 -3.68 -32.17 -5.87
N ASP A 41 -4.92 -32.29 -5.39
CA ASP A 41 -6.13 -32.01 -6.19
C ASP A 41 -6.52 -30.52 -6.22
N ALA A 42 -5.67 -29.64 -5.69
CA ALA A 42 -5.91 -28.19 -5.64
C ALA A 42 -4.88 -27.40 -6.45
N THR A 43 -5.28 -26.23 -6.94
CA THR A 43 -4.34 -25.23 -7.48
C THR A 43 -3.99 -24.23 -6.38
N ARG A 44 -2.72 -24.13 -6.03
CA ARG A 44 -2.20 -23.09 -5.15
C ARG A 44 -1.88 -21.85 -5.97
N ILE A 45 -2.44 -20.72 -5.56
CA ILE A 45 -2.12 -19.39 -6.10
C ILE A 45 -1.37 -18.61 -5.02
N GLU A 46 -0.18 -18.12 -5.37
CA GLU A 46 0.61 -17.24 -4.50
C GLU A 46 0.75 -15.86 -5.13
N LEU A 47 0.35 -14.83 -4.39
CA LEU A 47 0.49 -13.42 -4.75
C LEU A 47 1.60 -12.81 -3.91
N ARG A 48 2.69 -12.38 -4.56
CA ARG A 48 3.74 -11.62 -3.90
C ARG A 48 3.37 -10.14 -3.93
N LEU A 49 3.26 -9.53 -2.75
CA LEU A 49 2.93 -8.10 -2.61
C LEU A 49 4.18 -7.29 -2.21
N SER A 50 4.23 -6.01 -2.61
CA SER A 50 5.29 -5.08 -2.18
C SER A 50 5.29 -4.81 -0.68
N ARG A 51 4.14 -4.98 -0.04
CA ARG A 51 3.93 -4.84 1.41
C ARG A 51 2.70 -5.63 1.85
N SER A 52 2.56 -5.81 3.16
CA SER A 52 1.35 -6.43 3.74
C SER A 52 0.10 -5.61 3.40
N ALA A 53 -1.01 -6.29 3.11
CA ALA A 53 -2.30 -5.71 2.81
C ALA A 53 -3.42 -6.62 3.30
N ASP A 54 -4.51 -6.02 3.76
CA ASP A 54 -5.74 -6.76 4.08
C ASP A 54 -6.42 -7.24 2.80
N PHE A 55 -7.05 -8.41 2.85
CA PHE A 55 -7.78 -8.96 1.71
C PHE A 55 -9.15 -9.50 2.11
N LYS A 56 -10.04 -9.57 1.13
CA LYS A 56 -11.33 -10.25 1.23
C LYS A 56 -11.44 -11.29 0.13
N MET A 57 -11.84 -12.50 0.49
CA MET A 57 -12.06 -13.59 -0.46
C MET A 57 -13.54 -13.97 -0.50
N PHE A 58 -14.09 -14.16 -1.69
CA PHE A 58 -15.46 -14.63 -1.88
C PHE A 58 -15.64 -15.31 -3.23
N MET A 59 -16.75 -16.03 -3.37
CA MET A 59 -17.10 -16.76 -4.58
C MET A 59 -18.19 -16.02 -5.36
N LEU A 60 -18.07 -15.99 -6.68
CA LEU A 60 -19.15 -15.67 -7.59
C LEU A 60 -19.62 -16.96 -8.27
N THR A 61 -20.89 -17.02 -8.62
CA THR A 61 -21.49 -18.12 -9.38
C THR A 61 -21.90 -17.62 -10.77
N ARG A 62 -22.04 -18.55 -11.72
CA ARG A 62 -22.47 -18.27 -13.11
C ARG A 62 -21.59 -17.23 -13.86
N PRO A 63 -20.36 -17.58 -14.25
CA PRO A 63 -19.64 -18.81 -13.96
C PRO A 63 -19.00 -18.78 -12.56
N ASP A 64 -18.62 -19.96 -12.07
CA ASP A 64 -17.95 -20.10 -10.78
C ASP A 64 -16.56 -19.45 -10.83
N ARG A 65 -16.33 -18.50 -9.90
CA ARG A 65 -15.10 -17.72 -9.81
C ARG A 65 -14.74 -17.49 -8.35
N VAL A 66 -13.46 -17.62 -8.03
CA VAL A 66 -12.88 -17.11 -6.78
C VAL A 66 -12.47 -15.66 -7.03
N VAL A 67 -12.88 -14.74 -6.15
CA VAL A 67 -12.45 -13.34 -6.19
C VAL A 67 -11.67 -13.04 -4.92
N LEU A 68 -10.52 -12.39 -5.09
CA LEU A 68 -9.67 -11.90 -4.02
C LEU A 68 -9.49 -10.40 -4.17
N ASP A 69 -10.19 -9.63 -3.33
CA ASP A 69 -10.03 -8.18 -3.26
C ASP A 69 -8.89 -7.85 -2.31
N ILE A 70 -7.83 -7.22 -2.83
CA ILE A 70 -6.67 -6.78 -2.04
C ILE A 70 -6.80 -5.28 -1.77
N SER A 71 -6.86 -4.92 -0.50
CA SER A 71 -7.02 -3.54 -0.06
C SER A 71 -5.82 -2.69 -0.45
N ALA A 72 -6.08 -1.49 -0.96
CA ALA A 72 -5.06 -0.56 -1.41
C ALA A 72 -4.10 -1.16 -2.47
N ALA A 73 -4.53 -2.14 -3.26
CA ALA A 73 -3.82 -2.53 -4.46
C ALA A 73 -4.05 -1.52 -5.59
N ALA A 74 -2.98 -1.09 -6.28
CA ALA A 74 -3.05 -0.31 -7.52
C ALA A 74 -1.99 -0.78 -8.51
#